data_AF-A0A9E0ARH7-F1
#
_entry.id   AF-A0A9E0ARH7-F1
#
_cell.length_a   1.000
_cell.length_b   1.000
_cell.length_c   1.000
_cell.angle_alpha   90.00
_cell.angle_beta   90.00
_cell.angle_gamma   90.00
#
_symmetry.space_group_name_H-M   'P 1'
#
loop_
_entity.id
_entity.type
_entity.pdbx_description
1 polymer ?
#
loop_
_entity_poly.entity_id
_entity_poly.type
_entity_poly.pdbx_seq_one_letter_code
_entity_poly.pdbx_strand_id
1 'polypeptide(L)'
;MAEYSPMMQHYLATKAEYKDCILFYRLGDFYEMFFDDALVVSKELELTLTGKDCGQEERAPMCGVPFHAAETYINRLVSNGHKVAICEQMEDPKQAKGIVKREVIKVVTPGTNLNSQALDETKNNYLMSIVYLGDVLGVAIADYSTGDFFVTEIETGAELIDEINKFVPSEIILNEYFAMSGIDLTFISEKLSISVSTLENWYFDDDSCKAKLKEHFHVNMLDGLGIKDYPVGIDAAGALLIYLTQTQKSDMSHITSIVPYTTGKYMLID
;
A
#
# COMPACT_ATOMS: atom_id res chain seq x y z
N MET A 1 6.93 10.51 -35.28
CA MET A 1 5.69 9.99 -34.65
C MET A 1 4.98 11.17 -34.04
N ALA A 2 3.65 11.23 -34.15
CA ALA A 2 2.90 12.28 -33.46
C ALA A 2 3.15 12.17 -31.96
N GLU A 3 3.27 13.30 -31.26
CA GLU A 3 3.41 13.28 -29.81
C GLU A 3 2.05 13.04 -29.16
N TYR A 4 2.04 12.33 -28.03
CA TYR A 4 0.83 12.21 -27.21
C TYR A 4 0.30 13.59 -26.83
N SER A 5 -1.02 13.71 -26.68
CA SER A 5 -1.63 14.93 -26.16
C SER A 5 -1.01 15.31 -24.81
N PRO A 6 -0.92 16.60 -24.44
CA PRO A 6 -0.29 17.01 -23.19
C PRO A 6 -0.89 16.34 -21.94
N MET A 7 -2.19 16.04 -21.97
CA MET A 7 -2.87 15.30 -20.91
C MET A 7 -2.41 13.85 -20.82
N MET A 8 -2.18 13.19 -21.96
CA MET A 8 -1.65 11.82 -22.01
C MET A 8 -0.17 11.74 -21.65
N GLN A 9 0.63 12.77 -21.99
CA GLN A 9 2.00 12.84 -21.51
C GLN A 9 2.05 12.89 -19.98
N HIS A 10 1.20 13.72 -19.35
CA HIS A 10 1.11 13.78 -17.89
C HIS A 10 0.62 12.46 -17.28
N TYR A 11 -0.41 11.83 -17.88
CA TYR A 11 -0.88 10.53 -17.43
C TYR A 11 0.23 9.47 -17.47
N LEU A 12 0.96 9.37 -18.59
CA LEU A 12 2.04 8.39 -18.76
C LEU A 12 3.20 8.65 -17.78
N ALA A 13 3.55 9.92 -17.53
CA ALA A 13 4.53 10.27 -16.52
C ALA A 13 4.07 9.86 -15.12
N THR A 14 2.82 10.18 -14.76
CA THR A 14 2.23 9.78 -13.46
C THR A 14 2.20 8.26 -13.33
N LYS A 15 1.78 7.53 -14.38
CA LYS A 15 1.73 6.07 -14.37
C LYS A 15 3.12 5.44 -14.26
N ALA A 16 4.17 6.10 -14.79
CA ALA A 16 5.53 5.62 -14.64
C ALA A 16 6.06 5.72 -13.19
N GLU A 17 5.51 6.61 -12.37
CA GLU A 17 5.79 6.67 -10.93
C GLU A 17 4.99 5.61 -10.14
N TYR A 18 3.82 5.22 -10.64
CA TYR A 18 2.88 4.29 -9.98
C TYR A 18 2.61 3.04 -10.84
N LYS A 19 3.67 2.36 -11.28
CA LYS A 19 3.58 1.25 -12.25
C LYS A 19 2.79 0.04 -11.75
N ASP A 20 2.88 -0.24 -10.45
CA ASP A 20 2.23 -1.35 -9.76
C ASP A 20 0.77 -1.04 -9.35
N CYS A 21 0.33 0.21 -9.52
CA CYS A 21 -0.99 0.66 -9.12
C CYS A 21 -1.89 0.92 -10.32
N ILE A 22 -3.18 0.56 -10.24
CA ILE A 22 -4.19 1.05 -11.18
C ILE A 22 -4.36 2.56 -10.96
N LEU A 23 -4.15 3.38 -11.99
CA LEU A 23 -4.20 4.83 -11.87
C LEU A 23 -5.59 5.38 -12.16
N PHE A 24 -6.34 5.70 -11.11
CA PHE A 24 -7.62 6.42 -11.21
C PHE A 24 -7.35 7.89 -11.49
N TYR A 25 -7.47 8.30 -12.75
CA TYR A 25 -7.09 9.63 -13.20
C TYR A 25 -8.30 10.56 -13.36
N ARG A 26 -8.40 11.61 -12.52
CA ARG A 26 -9.56 12.49 -12.47
C ARG A 26 -9.72 13.36 -13.72
N LEU A 27 -10.79 13.11 -14.48
CA LEU A 27 -11.19 13.87 -15.65
C LEU A 27 -12.67 14.27 -15.58
N GLY A 28 -12.92 15.53 -15.23
CA GLY A 28 -14.28 16.06 -15.09
C GLY A 28 -14.99 15.35 -13.95
N ASP A 29 -16.12 14.70 -14.24
CA ASP A 29 -16.92 13.94 -13.26
C ASP A 29 -16.61 12.44 -13.21
N PHE A 30 -15.53 12.00 -13.87
CA PHE A 30 -15.09 10.60 -13.88
C PHE A 30 -13.66 10.44 -13.35
N TYR A 31 -13.35 9.24 -12.87
CA TYR A 31 -11.99 8.71 -12.94
C TYR A 31 -11.89 7.85 -14.19
N GLU A 32 -10.90 8.15 -15.03
CA GLU A 32 -10.61 7.39 -16.24
C GLU A 32 -9.28 6.65 -16.05
N MET A 33 -9.22 5.44 -16.60
CA MET A 33 -8.04 4.58 -16.65
C MET A 33 -7.73 4.32 -18.12
N PHE A 34 -6.45 4.23 -18.47
CA PHE A 34 -6.01 4.09 -19.86
C PHE A 34 -5.08 2.89 -20.06
N PHE A 35 -4.99 2.43 -21.31
CA PHE A 35 -4.09 1.35 -21.74
C PHE A 35 -4.32 0.06 -20.92
N ASP A 36 -3.27 -0.52 -20.34
CA ASP A 36 -3.36 -1.79 -19.62
C ASP A 36 -4.29 -1.70 -18.40
N ASP A 37 -4.27 -0.58 -17.68
CA ASP A 37 -5.18 -0.35 -16.54
C ASP A 37 -6.65 -0.41 -17.02
N ALA A 38 -6.95 0.17 -18.18
CA ALA A 38 -8.30 0.11 -18.74
C ALA A 38 -8.71 -1.31 -19.09
N LEU A 39 -7.81 -2.10 -19.68
CA LEU A 39 -8.06 -3.49 -20.06
C LEU A 39 -8.31 -4.38 -18.84
N VAL A 40 -7.47 -4.28 -17.81
CA VAL A 40 -7.62 -5.03 -16.56
C VAL A 40 -8.93 -4.67 -15.87
N VAL A 41 -9.15 -3.37 -15.62
CA VAL A 41 -10.32 -2.92 -14.85
C VAL A 41 -11.63 -3.17 -15.60
N SER A 42 -11.66 -2.99 -16.93
CA SER A 42 -12.88 -3.23 -17.70
C SER A 42 -13.35 -4.67 -17.61
N LYS A 43 -12.41 -5.63 -17.59
CA LYS A 43 -12.71 -7.05 -17.44
C LYS A 43 -13.14 -7.39 -16.02
N GLU A 44 -12.43 -6.88 -15.02
CA GLU A 44 -12.63 -7.26 -13.62
C GLU A 44 -13.89 -6.64 -13.01
N LEU A 45 -14.19 -5.39 -13.38
CA LEU A 45 -15.36 -4.67 -12.89
C LEU A 45 -16.53 -4.68 -13.88
N GLU A 46 -16.38 -5.39 -15.00
CA GLU A 46 -17.36 -5.49 -16.10
C GLU A 46 -17.78 -4.12 -16.66
N LEU A 47 -16.81 -3.21 -16.78
CA LEU A 47 -17.03 -1.88 -17.33
C LEU A 47 -16.94 -1.90 -18.86
N THR A 48 -17.65 -0.97 -19.51
CA THR A 48 -17.53 -0.78 -20.95
C THR A 48 -16.15 -0.23 -21.30
N LEU A 49 -15.39 -0.98 -22.10
CA LEU A 49 -14.13 -0.53 -22.69
C LEU A 49 -14.41 0.32 -23.94
N THR A 50 -13.81 1.49 -24.01
CA THR A 50 -13.92 2.44 -25.12
C THR A 50 -12.52 2.89 -25.55
N GLY A 51 -12.44 3.88 -26.44
CA GLY A 51 -11.16 4.49 -26.83
C GLY A 51 -11.20 6.01 -26.68
N LYS A 52 -10.11 6.62 -26.22
CA LYS A 52 -9.94 8.09 -26.15
C LYS A 52 -8.93 8.56 -27.19
N ASP A 53 -9.21 9.72 -27.79
CA ASP A 53 -8.23 10.39 -28.63
C ASP A 53 -7.04 10.85 -27.76
N CYS A 54 -5.85 10.41 -28.14
CA CYS A 54 -4.61 10.61 -27.41
C CYS A 54 -3.54 11.34 -28.24
N GLY A 55 -3.89 11.86 -29.42
CA GLY A 55 -2.93 12.49 -30.34
C GLY A 55 -2.12 11.49 -31.19
N GLN A 56 -2.48 10.20 -31.16
CA GLN A 56 -1.95 9.15 -32.03
C GLN A 56 -2.99 8.77 -33.10
N GLU A 57 -2.57 8.01 -34.12
CA GLU A 57 -3.50 7.44 -35.09
C GLU A 57 -4.48 6.45 -34.42
N GLU A 58 -3.98 5.66 -33.48
CA GLU A 58 -4.79 4.74 -32.68
C GLU A 58 -5.31 5.42 -31.40
N ARG A 59 -6.56 5.14 -31.04
CA ARG A 59 -7.17 5.63 -29.80
C ARG A 59 -6.67 4.81 -28.62
N ALA A 60 -6.33 5.48 -27.51
CA ALA A 60 -5.95 4.80 -26.27
C ALA A 60 -7.15 4.04 -25.68
N PRO A 61 -7.04 2.74 -25.36
CA PRO A 61 -8.06 2.01 -24.61
C PRO A 61 -8.39 2.76 -23.31
N MET A 62 -9.68 2.88 -23.00
CA MET A 62 -10.15 3.66 -21.86
C MET A 62 -11.42 3.06 -21.26
N CYS A 63 -11.47 2.99 -19.93
CA CYS A 63 -12.70 2.81 -19.17
C CYS A 63 -12.72 3.82 -18.02
N GLY A 64 -13.88 4.03 -17.40
CA GLY A 64 -13.99 4.98 -16.32
C GLY A 64 -15.21 4.76 -15.45
N VAL A 65 -15.17 5.35 -14.26
CA VAL A 65 -16.22 5.27 -13.24
C VAL A 65 -16.62 6.67 -12.79
N PRO A 66 -17.91 6.91 -12.48
CA PRO A 66 -18.34 8.19 -11.91
C PRO A 66 -17.63 8.41 -10.57
N PHE A 67 -17.13 9.62 -10.34
CA PHE A 67 -16.32 9.91 -9.16
C PHE A 67 -17.06 9.70 -7.84
N HIS A 68 -18.34 10.09 -7.81
CA HIS A 68 -19.20 9.92 -6.64
C HIS A 68 -19.42 8.45 -6.26
N ALA A 69 -19.17 7.52 -7.20
CA ALA A 69 -19.29 6.08 -6.99
C ALA A 69 -17.93 5.38 -6.96
N ALA A 70 -16.82 6.12 -7.08
CA ALA A 70 -15.49 5.55 -7.27
C ALA A 70 -15.06 4.65 -6.11
N GLU A 71 -15.44 5.00 -4.88
CA GLU A 71 -15.15 4.24 -3.68
C GLU A 71 -15.58 2.78 -3.80
N THR A 72 -16.80 2.50 -4.28
CA THR A 72 -17.28 1.13 -4.48
C THR A 72 -16.40 0.34 -5.45
N TYR A 73 -15.91 0.97 -6.52
CA TYR A 73 -15.06 0.32 -7.52
C TYR A 73 -13.63 0.11 -7.00
N ILE A 74 -13.07 1.12 -6.31
CA ILE A 74 -11.77 1.03 -5.65
C ILE A 74 -11.76 -0.16 -4.68
N ASN A 75 -12.81 -0.27 -3.86
CA ASN A 75 -12.93 -1.35 -2.89
C ASN A 75 -12.95 -2.73 -3.53
N ARG A 76 -13.68 -2.90 -4.63
CA ARG A 76 -13.70 -4.17 -5.37
C ARG A 76 -12.31 -4.54 -5.92
N LEU A 77 -11.60 -3.59 -6.53
CA LEU A 77 -10.25 -3.81 -7.03
C LEU A 77 -9.28 -4.18 -5.90
N VAL A 78 -9.37 -3.46 -4.79
CA VAL A 78 -8.49 -3.67 -3.63
C VAL A 78 -8.78 -5.02 -2.95
N SER A 79 -10.04 -5.43 -2.85
CA SER A 79 -10.39 -6.77 -2.37
C SER A 79 -9.88 -7.90 -3.27
N ASN A 80 -9.62 -7.61 -4.55
CA ASN A 80 -8.99 -8.54 -5.49
C ASN A 80 -7.45 -8.42 -5.49
N GLY A 81 -6.87 -7.68 -4.55
CA GLY A 81 -5.42 -7.56 -4.36
C GLY A 81 -4.76 -6.43 -5.14
N HIS A 82 -5.51 -5.60 -5.88
CA HIS A 82 -4.95 -4.46 -6.61
C HIS A 82 -4.66 -3.27 -5.70
N LYS A 83 -3.61 -2.51 -6.04
CA LYS A 83 -3.37 -1.17 -5.49
C LYS A 83 -3.97 -0.12 -6.42
N VAL A 84 -4.59 0.92 -5.88
CA VAL A 84 -5.24 1.96 -6.67
C VAL A 84 -4.70 3.34 -6.31
N ALA A 85 -4.00 3.98 -7.24
CA ALA A 85 -3.51 5.35 -7.09
C ALA A 85 -4.59 6.35 -7.54
N ILE A 86 -4.94 7.30 -6.67
CA ILE A 86 -5.99 8.29 -6.94
C ILE A 86 -5.35 9.61 -7.30
N CYS A 87 -5.44 9.98 -8.58
CA CYS A 87 -4.91 11.23 -9.12
C CYS A 87 -6.04 12.26 -9.24
N GLU A 88 -5.95 13.33 -8.45
CA GLU A 88 -6.97 14.37 -8.34
C GLU A 88 -6.65 15.64 -9.12
N GLN A 89 -7.69 16.44 -9.37
CA GLN A 89 -7.53 17.79 -9.89
C GLN A 89 -7.26 18.77 -8.75
N MET A 90 -6.13 19.47 -8.83
CA MET A 90 -5.68 20.39 -7.77
C MET A 90 -6.29 21.79 -7.90
N GLU A 91 -6.96 22.08 -9.01
CA GLU A 91 -7.58 23.36 -9.31
C GLU A 91 -8.86 23.17 -10.13
N ASP A 92 -9.78 24.14 -10.06
CA ASP A 92 -11.01 24.14 -10.86
C ASP A 92 -10.64 24.31 -12.35
N PRO A 93 -11.05 23.39 -13.24
CA PRO A 93 -10.82 23.50 -14.68
C PRO A 93 -11.29 24.82 -15.31
N LYS A 94 -12.31 25.46 -14.72
CA LYS A 94 -12.84 26.75 -15.20
C LYS A 94 -11.93 27.93 -14.85
N GLN A 95 -11.07 27.78 -13.85
CA GLN A 95 -10.16 28.82 -13.36
C GLN A 95 -8.72 28.61 -13.84
N ALA A 96 -8.39 27.39 -14.26
CA ALA A 96 -7.05 27.02 -14.71
C ALA A 96 -6.64 27.77 -15.98
N LYS A 97 -5.41 28.29 -15.99
CA LYS A 97 -4.75 28.80 -17.20
C LYS A 97 -3.84 27.71 -17.77
N GLY A 98 -4.32 26.98 -18.77
CA GLY A 98 -3.59 25.88 -19.38
C GLY A 98 -4.06 24.52 -18.88
N ILE A 99 -3.13 23.58 -18.68
CA ILE A 99 -3.45 22.23 -18.23
C ILE A 99 -3.72 22.25 -16.72
N VAL A 100 -4.91 21.80 -16.32
CA VAL A 100 -5.28 21.60 -14.91
C VAL A 100 -4.23 20.74 -14.22
N LYS A 101 -3.62 21.26 -13.16
CA LYS A 101 -2.65 20.53 -12.34
C LYS A 101 -3.31 19.31 -11.69
N ARG A 102 -2.61 18.17 -11.75
CA ARG A 102 -3.07 16.92 -11.14
C ARG A 102 -1.97 16.27 -10.33
N GLU A 103 -2.33 15.69 -9.20
CA GLU A 103 -1.40 15.00 -8.32
C GLU A 103 -2.05 13.74 -7.74
N VAL A 104 -1.26 12.70 -7.53
CA VAL A 104 -1.72 11.53 -6.77
C VAL A 104 -1.82 11.93 -5.31
N ILE A 105 -3.03 11.93 -4.78
CA ILE A 105 -3.32 12.37 -3.40
C ILE A 105 -3.29 11.20 -2.41
N LYS A 106 -3.51 9.96 -2.86
CA LYS A 106 -3.38 8.75 -2.05
C LYS A 106 -3.30 7.51 -2.93
N VAL A 107 -2.77 6.43 -2.38
CA VAL A 107 -2.80 5.08 -2.93
C VAL A 107 -3.56 4.20 -1.95
N VAL A 108 -4.65 3.59 -2.42
CA VAL A 108 -5.44 2.64 -1.64
C VAL A 108 -4.89 1.25 -1.89
N THR A 109 -4.49 0.57 -0.83
CA THR A 109 -3.94 -0.78 -0.84
C THR A 109 -4.81 -1.70 0.01
N PRO A 110 -4.67 -3.03 -0.07
CA PRO A 110 -5.43 -3.94 0.77
C PRO A 110 -5.29 -3.63 2.27
N GLY A 111 -4.06 -3.35 2.73
CA GLY A 111 -3.73 -3.02 4.13
C GLY A 111 -4.10 -1.60 4.58
N THR A 112 -4.59 -0.74 3.68
CA THR A 112 -4.96 0.65 4.00
C THR A 112 -6.40 0.98 3.61
N ASN A 113 -7.16 -0.03 3.18
CA ASN A 113 -8.55 0.17 2.84
C ASN A 113 -9.39 0.40 4.10
N LEU A 114 -10.04 1.55 4.18
CA LEU A 114 -10.87 1.98 5.32
C LEU A 114 -12.36 1.75 5.10
N ASN A 115 -12.78 1.06 4.03
CA ASN A 115 -14.20 0.95 3.70
C ASN A 115 -15.00 0.14 4.74
N SER A 116 -15.87 0.84 5.47
CA SER A 116 -16.77 0.27 6.49
C SER A 116 -17.83 -0.69 5.94
N GLN A 117 -18.13 -0.68 4.63
CA GLN A 117 -19.08 -1.64 4.04
C GLN A 117 -18.44 -2.99 3.68
N ALA A 118 -17.10 -3.03 3.57
CA ALA A 118 -16.33 -4.24 3.27
C ALA A 118 -15.57 -4.77 4.49
N LEU A 119 -15.21 -3.88 5.42
CA LEU A 119 -14.70 -4.24 6.73
C LEU A 119 -15.85 -4.79 7.56
N ASP A 120 -15.73 -6.05 7.98
CA ASP A 120 -16.44 -6.53 9.15
C ASP A 120 -15.99 -5.63 10.31
N GLU A 121 -16.85 -4.74 10.82
CA GLU A 121 -16.51 -3.77 11.87
C GLU A 121 -15.94 -4.43 13.15
N THR A 122 -15.98 -5.76 13.22
CA THR A 122 -15.39 -6.58 14.29
C THR A 122 -13.95 -7.02 14.01
N LYS A 123 -13.38 -6.71 12.84
CA LYS A 123 -12.06 -7.17 12.40
C LYS A 123 -11.13 -6.01 12.04
N ASN A 124 -9.90 -6.11 12.52
CA ASN A 124 -8.80 -5.22 12.15
C ASN A 124 -8.35 -5.48 10.72
N ASN A 125 -7.86 -4.44 10.04
CA ASN A 125 -7.27 -4.50 8.72
C ASN A 125 -5.75 -4.29 8.82
N TYR A 126 -5.05 -5.36 9.20
CA TYR A 126 -3.62 -5.29 9.44
C TYR A 126 -2.80 -5.27 8.14
N LEU A 127 -1.80 -4.38 8.11
CA LEU A 127 -0.67 -4.40 7.19
C LEU A 127 0.56 -4.90 7.96
N MET A 128 1.27 -5.87 7.40
CA MET A 128 2.46 -6.46 8.01
C MET A 128 3.70 -6.19 7.16
N SER A 129 4.78 -5.75 7.79
CA SER A 129 6.11 -5.61 7.19
C SER A 129 7.02 -6.69 7.74
N ILE A 130 7.71 -7.42 6.86
CA ILE A 130 8.64 -8.48 7.24
C ILE A 130 9.99 -8.18 6.60
N VAL A 131 11.01 -8.10 7.44
CA VAL A 131 12.40 -7.89 7.06
C VAL A 131 13.19 -9.11 7.43
N TYR A 132 13.84 -9.74 6.45
CA TYR A 132 14.82 -10.79 6.71
C TYR A 132 16.23 -10.20 6.65
N LEU A 133 16.98 -10.30 7.75
CA LEU A 133 18.36 -9.84 7.85
C LEU A 133 19.15 -10.71 8.83
N GLY A 134 20.26 -11.30 8.39
CA GLY A 134 21.17 -12.04 9.27
C GLY A 134 20.50 -13.22 10.02
N ASP A 135 19.67 -13.99 9.33
CA ASP A 135 18.88 -15.11 9.87
C ASP A 135 17.79 -14.72 10.90
N VAL A 136 17.54 -13.43 11.09
CA VAL A 136 16.46 -12.90 11.92
C VAL A 136 15.37 -12.31 11.03
N LEU A 137 14.12 -12.50 11.45
CA LEU A 137 12.94 -11.88 10.87
C LEU A 137 12.44 -10.78 11.79
N GLY A 138 12.58 -9.52 11.35
CA GLY A 138 11.86 -8.40 11.94
C GLY A 138 10.43 -8.39 11.41
N VAL A 139 9.46 -8.31 12.31
CA VAL A 139 8.04 -8.25 11.95
C VAL A 139 7.42 -7.02 12.60
N ALA A 140 6.81 -6.19 11.78
CA ALA A 140 6.03 -5.04 12.23
C ALA A 140 4.61 -5.13 11.68
N ILE A 141 3.63 -4.79 12.49
CA ILE A 141 2.20 -4.90 12.14
C ILE A 141 1.52 -3.60 12.51
N ALA A 142 0.76 -3.03 11.59
CA ALA A 142 -0.03 -1.84 11.86
C ALA A 142 -1.46 -2.00 11.36
N ASP A 143 -2.42 -1.45 12.08
CA ASP A 143 -3.75 -1.19 11.57
C ASP A 143 -3.87 0.32 11.34
N TYR A 144 -4.01 0.70 10.07
CA TYR A 144 -4.10 2.09 9.68
C TYR A 144 -5.33 2.80 10.25
N SER A 145 -6.42 2.08 10.52
CA SER A 145 -7.68 2.64 11.02
C SER A 145 -7.68 2.87 12.53
N THR A 146 -7.10 1.95 13.31
CA THR A 146 -7.10 2.02 14.78
C THR A 146 -5.88 2.73 15.33
N GLY A 147 -4.79 2.77 14.56
CA GLY A 147 -3.50 3.27 15.00
C GLY A 147 -2.67 2.24 15.78
N ASP A 148 -3.13 0.99 15.86
CA ASP A 148 -2.37 -0.10 16.43
C ASP A 148 -1.06 -0.29 15.67
N PHE A 149 0.04 -0.46 16.42
CA PHE A 149 1.36 -0.66 15.84
C PHE A 149 2.20 -1.54 16.76
N PHE A 150 2.51 -2.74 16.27
CA PHE A 150 3.24 -3.78 16.98
C PHE A 150 4.56 -4.11 16.30
N VAL A 151 5.54 -4.56 17.08
CA VAL A 151 6.82 -5.04 16.56
C VAL A 151 7.32 -6.25 17.34
N THR A 152 7.94 -7.19 16.64
CA THR A 152 8.64 -8.34 17.23
C THR A 152 9.80 -8.77 16.32
N GLU A 153 10.65 -9.64 16.85
CA GLU A 153 11.60 -10.43 16.07
C GLU A 153 11.36 -11.91 16.31
N ILE A 154 11.61 -12.71 15.29
CA ILE A 154 11.47 -14.17 15.31
C ILE A 154 12.60 -14.80 14.49
N GLU A 155 12.88 -16.09 14.74
CA GLU A 155 14.01 -16.79 14.13
C GLU A 155 13.58 -17.82 13.09
N THR A 156 12.33 -18.31 13.17
CA THR A 156 11.88 -19.43 12.34
C THR A 156 10.68 -19.09 11.46
N GLY A 157 10.60 -19.75 10.31
CA GLY A 157 9.43 -19.65 9.43
C GLY A 157 8.13 -20.18 10.07
N ALA A 158 8.23 -21.12 11.01
CA ALA A 158 7.05 -21.61 11.74
C ALA A 158 6.44 -20.50 12.62
N GLU A 159 7.27 -19.78 13.38
CA GLU A 159 6.83 -18.62 14.16
C GLU A 159 6.24 -17.54 13.26
N LEU A 160 6.82 -17.32 12.06
CA LEU A 160 6.30 -16.32 11.13
C LEU A 160 4.90 -16.71 10.65
N ILE A 161 4.69 -17.98 10.30
CA ILE A 161 3.39 -18.50 9.89
C ILE A 161 2.38 -18.38 11.04
N ASP A 162 2.78 -18.63 12.28
CA ASP A 162 1.90 -18.46 13.45
C ASP A 162 1.47 -17.00 13.62
N GLU A 163 2.39 -16.05 13.46
CA GLU A 163 2.06 -14.61 13.53
C GLU A 163 1.15 -14.17 12.37
N ILE A 164 1.37 -14.68 11.16
CA ILE A 164 0.47 -14.44 10.02
C ILE A 164 -0.94 -14.99 10.30
N ASN A 165 -1.07 -16.18 10.90
CA ASN A 165 -2.37 -16.74 11.27
C ASN A 165 -3.05 -15.98 12.41
N LYS A 166 -2.26 -15.42 13.34
CA LYS A 166 -2.77 -14.66 14.48
C LYS A 166 -3.33 -13.30 14.05
N PHE A 167 -2.60 -12.57 13.21
CA PHE A 167 -2.99 -11.24 12.78
C PHE A 167 -3.85 -11.24 11.52
N VAL A 168 -3.70 -12.25 10.65
CA VAL A 168 -4.42 -12.34 9.36
C VAL A 168 -4.33 -11.01 8.59
N PRO A 169 -3.11 -10.53 8.28
CA PRO A 169 -2.96 -9.26 7.58
C PRO A 169 -3.56 -9.34 6.18
N SER A 170 -4.16 -8.27 5.69
CA SER A 170 -4.66 -8.21 4.32
C SER A 170 -3.54 -7.90 3.31
N GLU A 171 -2.43 -7.34 3.80
CA GLU A 171 -1.26 -7.02 3.00
C GLU A 171 0.04 -7.30 3.77
N ILE A 172 1.02 -7.86 3.08
CA ILE A 172 2.38 -8.10 3.55
C ILE A 172 3.36 -7.40 2.61
N ILE A 173 4.27 -6.61 3.17
CA ILE A 173 5.42 -6.04 2.46
C ILE A 173 6.73 -6.70 2.91
N LEU A 174 7.58 -7.04 1.96
CA LEU A 174 8.83 -7.79 2.16
C LEU A 174 10.03 -7.02 1.63
N ASN A 175 11.19 -7.18 2.25
CA ASN A 175 12.47 -6.83 1.61
C ASN A 175 12.91 -7.91 0.61
N GLU A 176 13.80 -7.56 -0.33
CA GLU A 176 14.27 -8.51 -1.35
C GLU A 176 15.02 -9.71 -0.75
N TYR A 177 15.69 -9.50 0.39
CA TYR A 177 16.43 -10.55 1.08
C TYR A 177 15.54 -11.66 1.62
N PHE A 178 14.23 -11.43 1.81
CA PHE A 178 13.30 -12.47 2.25
C PHE A 178 13.33 -13.72 1.37
N ALA A 179 13.60 -13.57 0.06
CA ALA A 179 13.73 -14.70 -0.87
C ALA A 179 14.88 -15.67 -0.50
N MET A 180 15.85 -15.22 0.29
CA MET A 180 16.98 -16.03 0.75
C MET A 180 16.68 -16.81 2.04
N SER A 181 15.57 -16.52 2.72
CA SER A 181 15.20 -17.15 3.99
C SER A 181 14.82 -18.63 3.86
N GLY A 182 14.47 -19.07 2.64
CA GLY A 182 13.90 -20.41 2.40
C GLY A 182 12.46 -20.57 2.88
N ILE A 183 11.81 -19.50 3.36
CA ILE A 183 10.42 -19.49 3.79
C ILE A 183 9.51 -19.23 2.58
N ASP A 184 8.49 -20.07 2.42
CA ASP A 184 7.48 -19.91 1.37
C ASP A 184 6.14 -19.44 1.97
N LEU A 185 5.72 -18.24 1.57
CA LEU A 185 4.45 -17.64 2.00
C LEU A 185 3.30 -17.91 1.01
N THR A 186 3.54 -18.61 -0.10
CA THR A 186 2.54 -18.80 -1.18
C THR A 186 1.28 -19.47 -0.66
N PHE A 187 1.42 -20.60 0.03
CA PHE A 187 0.26 -21.34 0.54
C PHE A 187 -0.59 -20.53 1.53
N ILE A 188 0.06 -19.86 2.49
CA ILE A 188 -0.67 -19.12 3.53
C ILE A 188 -1.32 -17.84 2.98
N SER A 189 -0.63 -17.15 2.07
CA SER A 189 -1.16 -15.95 1.42
C SER A 189 -2.36 -16.26 0.53
N GLU A 190 -2.33 -17.34 -0.27
CA GLU A 190 -3.47 -17.79 -1.04
C GLU A 190 -4.65 -18.20 -0.14
N LYS A 191 -4.38 -19.00 0.91
CA LYS A 191 -5.40 -19.48 1.84
C LYS A 191 -6.14 -18.34 2.56
N LEU A 192 -5.41 -17.29 2.95
CA LEU A 192 -5.95 -16.16 3.71
C LEU A 192 -6.26 -14.94 2.81
N SER A 193 -6.06 -15.05 1.49
CA SER A 193 -6.23 -13.96 0.52
C SER A 193 -5.40 -12.70 0.86
N ILE A 194 -4.15 -12.91 1.24
CA ILE A 194 -3.19 -11.86 1.61
C ILE A 194 -2.47 -11.37 0.36
N SER A 195 -2.44 -10.05 0.14
CA SER A 195 -1.60 -9.46 -0.89
C SER A 195 -0.15 -9.39 -0.41
N VAL A 196 0.78 -9.99 -1.15
CA VAL A 196 2.21 -9.99 -0.79
C VAL A 196 2.99 -9.19 -1.83
N SER A 197 3.75 -8.20 -1.38
CA SER A 197 4.59 -7.34 -2.25
C SER A 197 6.03 -7.29 -1.74
N THR A 198 6.99 -7.54 -2.63
CA THR A 198 8.40 -7.21 -2.35
C THR A 198 8.64 -5.75 -2.73
N LEU A 199 9.16 -4.95 -1.79
CA LEU A 199 9.51 -3.56 -2.02
C LEU A 199 11.02 -3.39 -2.23
N GLU A 200 11.40 -2.26 -2.83
CA GLU A 200 12.81 -1.90 -3.03
C GLU A 200 13.54 -1.72 -1.70
N ASN A 201 14.82 -2.08 -1.65
CA ASN A 201 15.60 -2.13 -0.39
C ASN A 201 15.71 -0.78 0.34
N TRP A 202 15.55 0.36 -0.34
CA TRP A 202 15.63 1.67 0.32
C TRP A 202 14.49 1.91 1.33
N TYR A 203 13.35 1.23 1.20
CA TYR A 203 12.29 1.26 2.22
C TYR A 203 12.79 0.71 3.56
N PHE A 204 13.76 -0.20 3.52
CA PHE A 204 14.28 -0.96 4.66
C PHE A 204 15.70 -0.50 5.05
N ASP A 205 16.12 0.69 4.62
CA ASP A 205 17.39 1.27 5.03
C ASP A 205 17.37 1.62 6.53
N ASP A 206 18.33 1.09 7.28
CA ASP A 206 18.39 1.17 8.75
C ASP A 206 18.36 2.61 9.27
N ASP A 207 19.19 3.50 8.69
CA ASP A 207 19.25 4.90 9.10
C ASP A 207 17.94 5.63 8.80
N SER A 208 17.36 5.39 7.60
CA SER A 208 16.09 5.97 7.18
C SER A 208 14.92 5.49 8.03
N CYS A 209 14.86 4.19 8.35
CA CYS A 209 13.86 3.58 9.21
C CYS A 209 13.90 4.18 10.63
N LYS A 210 15.09 4.25 11.22
CA LYS A 210 15.30 4.88 12.53
C LYS A 210 14.93 6.36 12.52
N ALA A 211 15.32 7.09 11.48
CA ALA A 211 14.99 8.50 11.33
C ALA A 211 13.46 8.71 11.26
N LYS A 212 12.77 7.90 10.46
CA LYS A 212 11.31 8.00 10.30
C LYS A 212 10.56 7.72 11.61
N LEU A 213 10.95 6.69 12.36
CA LEU A 213 10.35 6.39 13.67
C LEU A 213 10.60 7.51 14.68
N LYS A 214 11.84 8.05 14.73
CA LYS A 214 12.19 9.19 15.61
C LYS A 214 11.38 10.44 15.28
N GLU A 215 11.26 10.77 13.99
CA GLU A 215 10.45 11.88 13.50
C GLU A 215 8.99 11.74 13.93
N HIS A 216 8.39 10.58 13.64
CA HIS A 216 6.98 10.29 13.85
C HIS A 216 6.58 10.29 15.33
N PHE A 217 7.33 9.59 16.17
CA PHE A 217 7.04 9.53 17.61
C PHE A 217 7.61 10.72 18.39
N HIS A 218 8.24 11.67 17.72
CA HIS A 218 8.85 12.86 18.31
C HIS A 218 9.86 12.54 19.43
N VAL A 219 10.71 11.54 19.19
CA VAL A 219 11.75 11.09 20.13
C VAL A 219 13.15 11.29 19.55
N ASN A 220 14.11 11.61 20.41
CA ASN A 220 15.53 11.73 20.01
C ASN A 220 16.22 10.36 19.93
N MET A 221 15.74 9.38 20.69
CA MET A 221 16.33 8.05 20.84
C MET A 221 15.21 7.00 20.85
N LEU A 222 15.43 5.86 20.21
CA LEU A 222 14.44 4.78 20.14
C LEU A 222 14.31 4.02 21.47
N ASP A 223 15.28 4.15 22.38
CA ASP A 223 15.25 3.54 23.73
C ASP A 223 13.95 3.88 24.49
N GLY A 224 13.39 5.08 24.29
CA GLY A 224 12.14 5.51 24.92
C GLY A 224 10.89 4.80 24.40
N LEU A 225 10.97 4.10 23.26
CA LEU A 225 9.87 3.33 22.66
C LEU A 225 9.88 1.86 23.09
N GLY A 226 10.92 1.41 23.80
CA GLY A 226 11.04 0.02 24.25
C GLY A 226 11.43 -0.99 23.16
N ILE A 227 11.79 -0.53 21.96
CA ILE A 227 12.06 -1.38 20.78
C ILE A 227 13.56 -1.64 20.54
N LYS A 228 14.43 -1.21 21.45
CA LYS A 228 15.90 -1.28 21.29
C LYS A 228 16.42 -2.70 21.07
N ASP A 229 15.79 -3.67 21.72
CA ASP A 229 16.19 -5.07 21.65
C ASP A 229 15.67 -5.77 20.38
N TYR A 230 15.08 -5.01 19.45
CA TYR A 230 14.51 -5.48 18.19
C TYR A 230 15.12 -4.72 16.99
N PRO A 231 16.45 -4.85 16.73
CA PRO A 231 17.11 -4.12 15.64
C PRO A 231 16.53 -4.35 14.23
N VAL A 232 16.26 -5.59 13.83
CA VAL A 232 15.58 -5.93 12.56
C VAL A 232 14.10 -5.58 12.63
N GLY A 233 13.49 -5.68 13.82
CA GLY A 233 12.12 -5.18 14.06
C GLY A 233 11.98 -3.68 13.84
N ILE A 234 13.00 -2.89 14.19
CA ILE A 234 13.06 -1.44 13.94
C ILE A 234 13.04 -1.16 12.43
N ASP A 235 13.77 -1.93 11.63
CA ASP A 235 13.77 -1.79 10.16
C ASP A 235 12.39 -2.15 9.59
N ALA A 236 11.78 -3.23 10.07
CA ALA A 236 10.42 -3.61 9.66
C ALA A 236 9.40 -2.52 9.99
N ALA A 237 9.47 -1.95 11.20
CA ALA A 237 8.57 -0.88 11.66
C ALA A 237 8.80 0.43 10.90
N GLY A 238 10.06 0.81 10.68
CA GLY A 238 10.41 1.99 9.90
C GLY A 238 9.90 1.89 8.47
N ALA A 239 10.15 0.75 7.81
CA ALA A 239 9.67 0.49 6.45
C ALA A 239 8.15 0.54 6.35
N LEU A 240 7.44 -0.06 7.33
CA LEU A 240 5.98 -0.03 7.41
C LEU A 240 5.45 1.40 7.48
N LEU A 241 6.06 2.22 8.32
CA LEU A 241 5.66 3.61 8.50
C LEU A 241 6.02 4.51 7.30
N ILE A 242 7.15 4.25 6.64
CA ILE A 242 7.53 4.89 5.36
C ILE A 242 6.47 4.56 4.31
N TYR A 243 6.12 3.29 4.15
CA TYR A 243 5.12 2.83 3.19
C TYR A 243 3.74 3.44 3.44
N LEU A 244 3.28 3.44 4.71
CA LEU A 244 2.03 4.10 5.10
C LEU A 244 2.05 5.60 4.78
N THR A 245 3.15 6.30 5.10
CA THR A 245 3.27 7.74 4.80
C THR A 245 3.20 8.01 3.29
N GLN A 246 3.87 7.20 2.47
CA GLN A 246 3.90 7.39 1.02
C GLN A 246 2.60 7.05 0.33
N THR A 247 1.91 6.00 0.79
CA THR A 247 0.61 5.58 0.24
C THR A 247 -0.50 6.54 0.67
N GLN A 248 -0.59 6.89 1.95
CA GLN A 248 -1.68 7.71 2.46
C GLN A 248 -1.48 9.21 2.21
N LYS A 249 -0.22 9.66 2.09
CA LYS A 249 0.15 11.08 1.89
C LYS A 249 -0.50 12.04 2.91
N SER A 250 -0.80 11.53 4.09
CA SER A 250 -1.28 12.27 5.26
C SER A 250 -0.33 12.08 6.44
N ASP A 251 -0.49 12.92 7.46
CA ASP A 251 0.18 12.72 8.74
C ASP A 251 -0.45 11.52 9.47
N MET A 252 0.38 10.60 9.94
CA MET A 252 -0.07 9.37 10.62
C MET A 252 -0.34 9.61 12.12
N SER A 253 -0.82 10.81 12.49
CA SER A 253 -0.82 11.33 13.86
C SER A 253 -1.61 10.49 14.88
N HIS A 254 -2.55 9.67 14.42
CA HIS A 254 -3.29 8.72 15.25
C HIS A 254 -2.49 7.48 15.65
N ILE A 255 -1.39 7.16 14.98
CA ILE A 255 -0.45 6.11 15.38
C ILE A 255 0.45 6.67 16.50
N THR A 256 -0.01 6.62 17.74
CA THR A 256 0.65 7.33 18.86
C THR A 256 1.73 6.54 19.59
N SER A 257 1.79 5.22 19.41
CA SER A 257 2.74 4.36 20.10
C SER A 257 3.10 3.14 19.25
N ILE A 258 4.29 2.59 19.47
CA ILE A 258 4.71 1.29 18.97
C ILE A 258 4.88 0.34 20.16
N VAL A 259 4.35 -0.87 20.05
CA VAL A 259 4.31 -1.85 21.14
C VAL A 259 5.17 -3.06 20.78
N PRO A 260 6.35 -3.24 21.40
CA PRO A 260 7.11 -4.47 21.27
C PRO A 260 6.37 -5.61 21.96
N TYR A 261 6.39 -6.80 21.36
CA TYR A 261 5.84 -8.01 21.98
C TYR A 261 6.80 -9.20 21.82
N THR A 262 6.47 -10.31 22.47
CA THR A 262 7.20 -11.57 22.35
C THR A 262 6.21 -12.64 21.91
N THR A 263 6.61 -13.48 20.94
CA THR A 263 5.86 -14.66 20.55
C THR A 263 5.76 -15.65 21.73
N GLY A 264 4.67 -16.41 21.82
CA GLY A 264 4.50 -17.46 22.85
C GLY A 264 4.10 -17.02 24.27
N LYS A 265 3.85 -15.73 24.55
CA LYS A 265 3.36 -15.26 25.87
C LYS A 265 1.84 -15.38 26.09
N TYR A 266 1.10 -15.84 25.09
CA TYR A 266 -0.35 -16.06 25.20
C TYR A 266 -0.67 -17.52 24.83
N MET A 267 -1.63 -18.09 25.56
CA MET A 267 -2.03 -19.49 25.42
C MET A 267 -2.48 -19.77 23.97
N LEU A 268 -1.87 -20.77 23.32
CA LEU A 268 -2.40 -21.36 22.10
C LEU A 268 -3.74 -22.00 22.47
N ILE A 269 -4.85 -21.49 21.93
CA ILE A 269 -6.15 -22.16 22.01
C ILE A 269 -6.27 -22.98 20.72
N ASP A 270 -6.47 -24.28 20.89
CA ASP A 270 -6.67 -25.28 19.84
C ASP A 270 -8.08 -25.26 19.24
#